data_AF-A0A3B9BS13-F1
#
_entry.id   AF-A0A3B9BS13-F1
#
_cell.length_a   1.000
_cell.length_b   1.000
_cell.length_c   1.000
_cell.angle_alpha   90.00
_cell.angle_beta   90.00
_cell.angle_gamma   90.00
#
_symmetry.space_group_name_H-M   'P 1'
#
loop_
_entity.id
_entity.type
_entity.pdbx_description
1 polymer ?
#
loop_
_entity_poly.entity_id
_entity_poly.type
_entity_poly.pdbx_seq_one_letter_code
_entity_poly.pdbx_strand_id
1 'polypeptide(L)' 'VCASLREALDELEKDMDFLLEGGVFTRDQIEGYMELKWEEVYTYEHTPHPVEFGMYYSC' A
#
# COMPACT_ATOMS: atom_id res chain seq x y z
N VAL A 1 5.69 -1.33 13.23
CA VAL A 1 4.27 -1.29 12.78
C VAL A 1 4.19 -0.13 11.83
N CYS A 2 3.73 -0.34 10.59
CA CYS A 2 3.63 0.72 9.59
C CYS A 2 2.43 1.64 9.89
N ALA A 3 2.56 2.92 9.57
CA ALA A 3 1.53 3.93 9.73
C ALA A 3 0.54 3.98 8.55
N SER A 4 0.89 3.37 7.41
CA SER A 4 0.03 3.32 6.22
C SER A 4 0.20 2.02 5.43
N LEU A 5 -0.77 1.76 4.54
CA LEU A 5 -0.67 0.66 3.59
C LEU A 5 0.50 0.88 2.61
N ARG A 6 0.73 2.12 2.15
CA ARG A 6 1.89 2.51 1.34
C ARG A 6 3.20 2.06 2.00
N GLU A 7 3.41 2.45 3.26
CA GLU A 7 4.64 2.10 3.98
C GLU A 7 4.77 0.58 4.16
N ALA A 8 3.66 -0.13 4.39
CA ALA A 8 3.70 -1.59 4.44
C ALA A 8 4.09 -2.24 3.10
N LEU A 9 3.62 -1.69 1.96
CA LEU A 9 3.99 -2.17 0.63
C LEU A 9 5.46 -1.84 0.29
N ASP A 10 5.93 -0.64 0.64
CA ASP A 10 7.31 -0.22 0.45
C ASP A 10 8.28 -1.09 1.27
N GLU A 11 7.92 -1.44 2.52
CA GLU A 11 8.73 -2.33 3.35
C GLU A 11 8.65 -3.79 2.89
N LEU A 12 7.48 -4.24 2.40
CA LEU A 12 7.35 -5.56 1.79
C LEU A 12 8.25 -5.70 0.56
N GLU A 13 8.34 -4.66 -0.28
CA GLU A 13 9.23 -4.67 -1.45
C GLU A 13 10.71 -4.84 -1.07
N LYS A 14 11.12 -4.21 0.05
CA LYS A 14 12.51 -4.21 0.53
C LYS A 14 12.93 -5.52 1.18
N ASP A 15 11.99 -6.27 1.78
CA ASP A 15 12.30 -7.46 2.57
C ASP A 15 11.21 -8.54 2.42
N MET A 16 11.05 -9.11 1.22
CA MET A 16 10.14 -10.23 0.97
C MET A 16 10.85 -11.60 0.90
N ASP A 17 12.18 -11.65 0.99
CA ASP A 17 12.94 -12.87 0.69
C ASP A 17 12.57 -14.02 1.66
N PHE A 18 12.27 -13.69 2.92
CA PHE A 18 11.81 -14.68 3.90
C PHE A 18 10.47 -15.35 3.53
N LEU A 19 9.65 -14.72 2.68
CA LEU A 19 8.39 -15.28 2.17
C LEU A 19 8.59 -16.19 0.95
N LEU A 20 9.68 -15.97 0.22
CA LEU A 20 10.04 -16.76 -0.96
C LEU A 20 10.73 -18.08 -0.56
N GLU A 21 11.32 -18.13 0.63
CA GLU A 21 11.96 -19.32 1.17
C GLU A 21 11.04 -20.54 1.18
N GLY A 22 11.55 -21.67 0.68
CA GLY A 22 10.79 -22.92 0.56
C GLY A 22 9.65 -22.90 -0.47
N GLY A 23 9.53 -21.84 -1.29
CA GLY A 23 8.50 -21.73 -2.32
C GLY A 23 7.09 -21.60 -1.77
N VAL A 24 6.95 -21.07 -0.54
CA VAL A 24 5.64 -20.82 0.10
C VAL A 24 4.86 -19.76 -0.68
N PHE A 25 5.56 -18.70 -1.09
CA PHE A 25 5.06 -17.70 -2.03
C PHE A 25 5.97 -17.64 -3.24
N THR A 26 5.40 -17.40 -4.41
CA THR A 26 6.18 -17.02 -5.58
C THR A 26 6.35 -15.51 -5.65
N ARG A 27 7.44 -15.07 -6.26
CA ARG A 27 7.68 -13.64 -6.51
C ARG A 27 6.52 -13.00 -7.28
N ASP A 28 6.08 -13.63 -8.36
CA ASP A 28 4.94 -13.17 -9.18
C ASP A 28 3.64 -13.02 -8.36
N GLN A 29 3.39 -13.88 -7.37
CA GLN A 29 2.22 -13.76 -6.50
C GLN A 29 2.31 -12.52 -5.60
N ILE A 30 3.48 -12.25 -5.03
CA ILE A 30 3.69 -11.08 -4.17
C ILE A 30 3.63 -9.80 -4.99
N GLU A 31 4.31 -9.75 -6.13
CA GLU A 31 4.32 -8.59 -7.03
C GLU A 31 2.91 -8.29 -7.56
N GLY A 32 2.16 -9.31 -8.00
CA GLY A 32 0.78 -9.14 -8.43
C GLY A 32 -0.16 -8.70 -7.30
N TYR A 33 0.06 -9.17 -6.07
CA TYR A 33 -0.67 -8.68 -4.90
C TYR A 33 -0.36 -7.21 -4.61
N MET A 34 0.91 -6.83 -4.66
CA MET A 34 1.34 -5.44 -4.45
C MET A 34 0.72 -4.51 -5.48
N GLU A 35 0.69 -4.89 -6.75
CA GLU A 35 0.08 -4.09 -7.82
C GLU A 35 -1.40 -3.78 -7.52
N LEU A 36 -2.19 -4.79 -7.15
CA LEU A 36 -3.59 -4.62 -6.76
C LEU A 36 -3.75 -3.70 -5.54
N LYS A 37 -2.83 -3.79 -4.56
CA LYS A 37 -2.88 -2.94 -3.37
C LYS A 37 -2.40 -1.52 -3.60
N TRP A 38 -1.51 -1.31 -4.57
CA TRP A 38 -1.14 0.02 -5.01
C TRP A 38 -2.34 0.78 -5.61
N GLU A 39 -3.22 0.11 -6.35
CA GLU A 39 -4.47 0.72 -6.85
C GLU A 39 -5.35 1.23 -5.69
N GLU A 40 -5.47 0.47 -4.60
CA GLU A 40 -6.21 0.88 -3.40
C GLU A 40 -5.56 2.09 -2.71
N VAL A 41 -4.22 2.08 -2.57
CA VAL A 41 -3.45 3.20 -2.01
C VAL A 41 -3.69 4.47 -2.83
N TYR A 42 -3.55 4.39 -4.15
CA TYR A 42 -3.75 5.54 -5.02
C TYR A 42 -5.18 6.06 -4.96
N THR A 43 -6.17 5.17 -4.93
CA THR A 43 -7.57 5.56 -4.80
C THR A 43 -7.80 6.35 -3.51
N TYR A 44 -7.26 5.88 -2.38
CA TYR A 44 -7.40 6.54 -1.09
C TYR A 44 -6.68 7.89 -1.05
N GLU A 45 -5.43 7.95 -1.49
CA GLU A 45 -4.59 9.15 -1.42
C GLU A 45 -5.01 10.25 -2.40
N HIS A 46 -5.63 9.91 -3.53
CA HIS A 46 -6.08 10.88 -4.54
C HIS A 46 -7.55 11.29 -4.37
N THR A 47 -8.27 10.71 -3.41
CA THR A 47 -9.66 11.08 -3.12
C THR A 47 -9.70 12.09 -1.99
N PRO A 48 -10.23 13.32 -2.21
CA PRO A 48 -10.40 14.28 -1.14
C PRO A 48 -11.24 13.70 -0.01
N HIS A 49 -10.74 13.75 1.22
CA HIS A 49 -11.46 13.26 2.38
C HIS A 49 -12.47 14.32 2.85
N PRO A 50 -13.72 13.98 3.23
CA PRO A 50 -14.71 14.97 3.66
C PRO A 50 -14.26 15.88 4.80
N VAL A 51 -13.33 15.42 5.64
CA VAL A 51 -12.70 16.24 6.70
C VAL A 51 -11.93 17.43 6.12
N GLU A 52 -11.29 17.25 4.97
CA GLU A 52 -10.52 18.29 4.29
C GLU A 52 -11.42 19.43 3.83
N PHE A 53 -12.66 19.13 3.45
CA PHE A 53 -13.66 20.16 3.17
C PHE A 53 -13.94 21.01 4.42
N GLY A 54 -14.12 20.37 5.58
CA GLY A 54 -14.28 21.07 6.85
C GLY A 54 -13.05 21.88 7.26
N MET A 55 -11.85 21.43 6.89
CA MET A 55 -10.59 22.10 7.22
C MET A 55 -10.28 23.28 6.29
N TYR A 56 -10.57 23.15 4.99
CA TYR A 56 -10.01 24.04 3.96
C TYR A 56 -11.04 24.81 3.12
N TYR A 57 -12.33 24.45 3.14
CA TYR A 57 -13.32 25.07 2.24
C TYR A 57 -13.63 26.54 2.55
N SER A 58 -13.47 26.97 3.82
CA SER A 58 -13.75 28.34 4.27
C SER A 58 -12.51 29.09 4.74
N CYS A 59 -11.33 28.65 4.32
CA CYS A 59 -10.07 29.34 4.58
C CYS A 59 -9.90 30.59 3.71
#